data_AF-D2Q3Z0-F1
#
_entry.id   AF-D2Q3Z0-F1
#
_cell.length_a   1.000
_cell.length_b   1.000
_cell.length_c   1.000
_cell.angle_alpha   90.00
_cell.angle_beta   90.00
_cell.angle_gamma   90.00
#
_symmetry.space_group_name_H-M   'P 1'
#
loop_
_entity.id
_entity.type
_entity.pdbx_description
1 polymer ?
#
loop_
_entity_poly.entity_id
_entity_poly.type
_entity_poly.pdbx_seq_one_letter_code
_entity_poly.pdbx_strand_id
1 'polypeptide(L)'
;MTPVDAVQSALHQHNADRSTPGDPPGTLAELLSRHAPAAVALSGAGQTAWNGQIVEAGDGILGLAHWDGTLHLDRECILDPLHDLYARAGRPRPQAVLAGYRDALVTLLHEQSHFLGPQGATQEAARLAFREPGSRALEEGVAEAWSHSHLNAYLHSLGIPEVAPGIDRITTQPSYQAFLPATVLLTSHLDHRAALPPGRTLHLLNRQTAEGQWPLVTDLVYRSSELPHRVPPAQEPEVRHHLESFLRTAFHSLDPLQRLPHGLAAHRSRTLMRATLSTLEQELTRLTQAFPPHATVHQKPRAQASATGPAKAPARWTDPRSSPPVALRPGPTPARRQRLVEAPSRPLTRDPDDGLELSR
;
A
#
# COMPACT_ATOMS: atom_id res chain seq x y z
N MET A 1 17.81 -24.45 15.96
CA MET A 1 17.53 -23.91 14.64
C MET A 1 16.02 -23.95 14.49
N THR A 2 15.39 -22.80 14.55
CA THR A 2 13.94 -22.67 14.35
C THR A 2 13.62 -22.82 12.85
N PRO A 3 12.36 -23.08 12.48
CA PRO A 3 11.95 -23.04 11.07
C PRO A 3 12.28 -21.70 10.41
N VAL A 4 12.16 -20.59 11.14
CA VAL A 4 12.52 -19.25 10.67
C VAL A 4 14.02 -19.12 10.39
N ASP A 5 14.89 -19.65 11.27
CA ASP A 5 16.34 -19.66 11.02
C ASP A 5 16.69 -20.38 9.71
N ALA A 6 16.01 -21.50 9.45
CA ALA A 6 16.20 -22.29 8.24
C ALA A 6 15.75 -21.53 6.99
N VAL A 7 14.57 -20.89 7.06
CA VAL A 7 14.03 -20.06 5.97
C VAL A 7 14.93 -18.85 5.71
N GLN A 8 15.37 -18.15 6.74
CA GLN A 8 16.23 -16.98 6.61
C GLN A 8 17.60 -17.35 6.01
N SER A 9 18.18 -18.46 6.47
CA SER A 9 19.43 -18.98 5.90
C SER A 9 19.28 -19.35 4.43
N ALA A 10 18.19 -20.03 4.07
CA ALA A 10 17.90 -20.40 2.70
C ALA A 10 17.61 -19.17 1.81
N LEU A 11 16.91 -18.17 2.35
CA LEU A 11 16.63 -16.90 1.67
C LEU A 11 17.92 -16.13 1.38
N HIS A 12 18.85 -16.06 2.34
CA HIS A 12 20.17 -15.45 2.11
C HIS A 12 20.97 -16.19 1.04
N GLN A 13 20.93 -17.52 1.04
CA GLN A 13 21.61 -18.31 0.02
C GLN A 13 20.97 -18.13 -1.37
N HIS A 14 19.64 -18.13 -1.45
CA HIS A 14 18.92 -17.92 -2.70
C HIS A 14 19.10 -16.53 -3.29
N ASN A 15 19.16 -15.50 -2.44
CA ASN A 15 19.42 -14.13 -2.91
C ASN A 15 20.83 -13.96 -3.51
N ALA A 16 21.77 -14.86 -3.17
CA ALA A 16 23.08 -14.91 -3.82
C ALA A 16 23.03 -15.63 -5.19
N ASP A 17 22.18 -16.65 -5.32
CA ASP A 17 22.03 -17.48 -6.51
C ASP A 17 20.82 -17.01 -7.34
N ARG A 18 21.06 -16.15 -8.33
CA ARG A 18 19.98 -15.62 -9.20
C ARG A 18 19.22 -16.76 -9.91
N SER A 19 17.99 -17.03 -9.46
CA SER A 19 17.05 -17.89 -10.18
C SER A 19 16.75 -17.39 -11.58
N THR A 20 16.55 -18.32 -12.51
CA THR A 20 15.99 -18.04 -13.83
C THR A 20 14.55 -17.55 -13.71
N PRO A 21 14.17 -16.42 -14.34
CA PRO A 21 12.79 -15.97 -14.37
C PRO A 21 11.93 -16.96 -15.15
N GLY A 22 10.85 -17.48 -14.55
CA GLY A 22 9.80 -18.21 -15.28
C GLY A 22 9.29 -19.48 -14.62
N ASP A 23 10.12 -20.19 -13.86
CA ASP A 23 9.69 -21.43 -13.19
C ASP A 23 8.95 -21.12 -11.88
N PRO A 24 7.93 -21.91 -11.49
CA PRO A 24 7.32 -21.77 -10.16
C PRO A 24 8.38 -21.99 -9.07
N PRO A 25 8.28 -21.30 -7.91
CA PRO A 25 9.14 -21.59 -6.77
C PRO A 25 8.93 -23.06 -6.34
N GLY A 26 10.02 -23.77 -6.10
CA GLY A 26 10.01 -25.15 -5.60
C GLY A 26 9.96 -25.24 -4.08
N THR A 27 10.23 -24.14 -3.36
CA THR A 27 10.28 -24.10 -1.90
C THR A 27 9.71 -22.81 -1.32
N LEU A 28 9.45 -22.81 0.00
CA LEU A 28 9.06 -21.61 0.75
C LEU A 28 10.12 -20.50 0.66
N ALA A 29 11.40 -20.84 0.77
CA ALA A 29 12.47 -19.84 0.67
C ALA A 29 12.51 -19.17 -0.70
N GLU A 30 12.27 -19.95 -1.76
CA GLU A 30 12.17 -19.41 -3.13
C GLU A 30 10.95 -18.52 -3.30
N LEU A 31 9.79 -18.91 -2.77
CA LEU A 31 8.60 -18.05 -2.75
C LEU A 31 8.93 -16.71 -2.11
N LEU A 32 9.53 -16.73 -0.92
CA LEU A 32 9.81 -15.54 -0.15
C LEU A 32 10.85 -14.65 -0.86
N SER A 33 11.85 -15.24 -1.52
CA SER A 33 12.80 -14.44 -2.32
C SER A 33 12.15 -13.72 -3.52
N ARG A 34 11.05 -14.24 -4.05
CA ARG A 34 10.38 -13.75 -5.26
C ARG A 34 9.15 -12.88 -4.98
N HIS A 35 8.61 -12.95 -3.76
CA HIS A 35 7.36 -12.32 -3.36
C HIS A 35 7.40 -10.79 -3.55
N ALA A 36 8.46 -10.13 -3.05
CA ALA A 36 8.58 -8.68 -3.11
C ALA A 36 8.83 -8.16 -4.55
N PRO A 37 9.76 -8.74 -5.35
CA PRO A 37 9.87 -8.39 -6.77
C PRO A 37 8.55 -8.55 -7.55
N ALA A 38 7.79 -9.62 -7.28
CA ALA A 38 6.49 -9.83 -7.91
C ALA A 38 5.48 -8.74 -7.52
N ALA A 39 5.44 -8.32 -6.25
CA ALA A 39 4.58 -7.23 -5.79
C ALA A 39 4.99 -5.87 -6.38
N VAL A 40 6.29 -5.58 -6.49
CA VAL A 40 6.79 -4.35 -7.16
C VAL A 40 6.41 -4.34 -8.63
N ALA A 41 6.61 -5.45 -9.35
CA ALA A 41 6.24 -5.57 -10.76
C ALA A 41 4.73 -5.40 -10.99
N LEU A 42 3.91 -5.98 -10.11
CA LEU A 42 2.45 -5.93 -10.18
C LEU A 42 1.89 -4.54 -9.85
N SER A 43 2.42 -3.90 -8.82
CA SER A 43 2.00 -2.55 -8.39
C SER A 43 2.56 -1.44 -9.29
N GLY A 44 3.70 -1.66 -9.95
CA GLY A 44 4.44 -0.59 -10.62
C GLY A 44 5.02 0.44 -9.65
N ALA A 45 5.17 0.09 -8.37
CA ALA A 45 5.91 0.90 -7.40
C ALA A 45 7.35 1.11 -7.86
N GLY A 46 7.97 2.20 -7.42
CA GLY A 46 9.37 2.50 -7.78
C GLY A 46 10.35 1.59 -7.04
N GLN A 47 9.99 1.17 -5.82
CA GLN A 47 10.81 0.36 -4.95
C GLN A 47 9.97 -0.42 -3.93
N THR A 48 10.65 -1.28 -3.17
CA THR A 48 10.17 -1.83 -1.90
C THR A 48 11.17 -1.49 -0.79
N ALA A 49 10.67 -1.20 0.41
CA ALA A 49 11.48 -1.00 1.60
C ALA A 49 11.74 -2.30 2.39
N TRP A 50 11.24 -3.44 1.92
CA TRP A 50 11.51 -4.73 2.54
C TRP A 50 13.02 -5.02 2.49
N ASN A 51 13.60 -5.36 3.64
CA ASN A 51 15.04 -5.55 3.80
C ASN A 51 15.49 -7.01 3.55
N GLY A 52 14.56 -7.91 3.20
CA GLY A 52 14.84 -9.33 2.99
C GLY A 52 14.86 -10.17 4.27
N GLN A 53 14.44 -9.61 5.42
CA GLN A 53 14.35 -10.33 6.69
C GLN A 53 12.92 -10.73 6.99
N ILE A 54 12.78 -11.96 7.49
CA ILE A 54 11.53 -12.50 7.99
C ILE A 54 11.74 -13.00 9.40
N VAL A 55 10.82 -12.68 10.30
CA VAL A 55 10.81 -13.16 11.68
C VAL A 55 9.43 -13.72 12.04
N GLU A 56 9.41 -14.62 13.02
CA GLU A 56 8.13 -15.11 13.58
C GLU A 56 7.43 -13.94 14.30
N ALA A 57 6.16 -13.74 14.00
CA ALA A 57 5.35 -12.78 14.73
C ALA A 57 5.06 -13.27 16.16
N GLY A 58 4.81 -12.35 17.08
CA GLY A 58 4.34 -12.67 18.43
C GLY A 58 2.85 -13.00 18.47
N ASP A 59 2.38 -13.49 19.62
CA ASP A 59 0.98 -13.88 19.82
C ASP A 59 -0.01 -12.78 19.38
N GLY A 60 -1.00 -13.17 18.55
CA GLY A 60 -2.07 -12.28 18.10
C GLY A 60 -1.75 -11.42 16.88
N ILE A 61 -0.53 -11.48 16.34
CA ILE A 61 -0.14 -10.74 15.13
C ILE A 61 -0.06 -11.72 13.96
N LEU A 62 -1.02 -11.65 13.03
CA LEU A 62 -0.99 -12.50 11.83
C LEU A 62 0.18 -12.14 10.91
N GLY A 63 0.34 -10.85 10.61
CA GLY A 63 1.38 -10.30 9.78
C GLY A 63 1.68 -8.87 10.23
N LEU A 64 2.94 -8.45 10.07
CA LEU A 64 3.33 -7.07 10.32
C LEU A 64 4.53 -6.68 9.45
N ALA A 65 4.33 -5.67 8.61
CA ALA A 65 5.39 -4.92 7.97
C ALA A 65 6.04 -3.93 8.96
N HIS A 66 7.17 -4.29 9.55
CA HIS A 66 7.83 -3.46 10.55
C HIS A 66 8.62 -2.29 9.90
N TRP A 67 8.74 -1.17 10.60
CA TRP A 67 9.33 0.08 10.05
C TRP A 67 10.83 -0.01 9.70
N ASP A 68 11.54 -1.03 10.19
CA ASP A 68 12.93 -1.31 9.81
C ASP A 68 13.05 -2.13 8.50
N GLY A 69 11.91 -2.42 7.86
CA GLY A 69 11.82 -3.23 6.66
C GLY A 69 11.71 -4.74 6.90
N THR A 70 11.63 -5.19 8.15
CA THR A 70 11.49 -6.61 8.51
C THR A 70 10.03 -7.04 8.38
N LEU A 71 9.80 -8.22 7.82
CA LEU A 71 8.47 -8.82 7.71
C LEU A 71 8.23 -9.83 8.83
N HIS A 72 7.26 -9.56 9.70
CA HIS A 72 6.87 -10.48 10.77
C HIS A 72 5.67 -11.31 10.29
N LEU A 73 5.75 -12.64 10.40
CA LEU A 73 4.70 -13.55 9.94
C LEU A 73 4.34 -14.54 11.04
N ASP A 74 3.05 -14.73 11.28
CA ASP A 74 2.55 -15.75 12.19
C ASP A 74 2.91 -17.14 11.68
N ARG A 75 3.33 -17.99 12.60
CA ARG A 75 3.76 -19.33 12.24
C ARG A 75 2.60 -20.23 11.82
N GLU A 76 1.55 -20.31 12.63
CA GLU A 76 0.48 -21.29 12.46
C GLU A 76 -0.47 -20.92 11.30
N CYS A 77 -0.67 -19.62 11.07
CA CYS A 77 -1.61 -19.07 10.11
C CYS A 77 -0.95 -18.69 8.78
N ILE A 78 0.37 -18.47 8.74
CA ILE A 78 1.08 -18.12 7.50
C ILE A 78 2.19 -19.13 7.19
N LEU A 79 3.22 -19.24 8.02
CA LEU A 79 4.42 -20.00 7.65
C LEU A 79 4.13 -21.50 7.48
N ASP A 80 3.38 -22.11 8.40
CA ASP A 80 3.03 -23.53 8.35
C ASP A 80 2.12 -23.87 7.14
N PRO A 81 1.05 -23.09 6.83
CA PRO A 81 0.29 -23.25 5.60
C PRO A 81 1.14 -23.13 4.34
N LEU A 82 2.05 -22.16 4.27
CA LEU A 82 2.95 -22.02 3.12
C LEU A 82 3.98 -23.16 3.05
N HIS A 83 4.43 -23.69 4.19
CA HIS A 83 5.30 -24.86 4.22
C HIS A 83 4.56 -26.12 3.71
N ASP A 84 3.32 -26.34 4.16
CA ASP A 84 2.48 -27.47 3.70
C ASP A 84 2.12 -27.35 2.20
N LEU A 85 1.93 -26.12 1.69
CA LEU A 85 1.74 -25.84 0.27
C LEU A 85 2.87 -26.44 -0.58
N TYR A 86 4.14 -26.19 -0.22
CA TYR A 86 5.28 -26.72 -0.97
C TYR A 86 5.57 -28.19 -0.69
N ALA A 87 5.35 -28.67 0.54
CA ALA A 87 5.53 -30.08 0.88
C ALA A 87 4.63 -31.01 0.05
N ARG A 88 3.57 -30.48 -0.55
CA ARG A 88 2.55 -31.23 -1.30
C ARG A 88 2.24 -30.61 -2.67
N ALA A 89 3.22 -29.91 -3.24
CA ALA A 89 3.11 -29.23 -4.52
C ALA A 89 2.54 -30.15 -5.62
N GLY A 90 1.69 -29.58 -6.48
CA GLY A 90 1.06 -30.23 -7.64
C GLY A 90 -0.07 -31.21 -7.30
N ARG A 91 -0.34 -31.51 -6.02
CA ARG A 91 -1.40 -32.44 -5.62
C ARG A 91 -2.73 -31.71 -5.43
N PRO A 92 -3.87 -32.28 -5.87
CA PRO A 92 -5.19 -31.75 -5.53
C PRO A 92 -5.40 -31.68 -4.01
N ARG A 93 -6.08 -30.63 -3.53
CA ARG A 93 -6.35 -30.41 -2.10
C ARG A 93 -7.84 -30.12 -1.87
N PRO A 94 -8.38 -30.46 -0.68
CA PRO A 94 -9.72 -30.00 -0.28
C PRO A 94 -9.82 -28.47 -0.30
N GLN A 95 -11.01 -27.93 -0.60
CA GLN A 95 -11.22 -26.48 -0.69
C GLN A 95 -10.82 -25.74 0.59
N ALA A 96 -11.10 -26.30 1.78
CA ALA A 96 -10.72 -25.70 3.06
C ALA A 96 -9.19 -25.52 3.21
N VAL A 97 -8.39 -26.47 2.70
CA VAL A 97 -6.92 -26.38 2.73
C VAL A 97 -6.43 -25.31 1.75
N LEU A 98 -7.01 -25.24 0.55
CA LEU A 98 -6.70 -24.18 -0.41
C LEU A 98 -7.08 -22.79 0.11
N ALA A 99 -8.15 -22.68 0.89
CA ALA A 99 -8.53 -21.43 1.55
C ALA A 99 -7.45 -20.97 2.54
N GLY A 100 -6.95 -21.87 3.39
CA GLY A 100 -5.83 -21.56 4.30
C GLY A 100 -4.55 -21.12 3.57
N TYR A 101 -4.18 -21.79 2.46
CA TYR A 101 -3.05 -21.32 1.65
C TYR A 101 -3.29 -19.92 1.06
N ARG A 102 -4.52 -19.67 0.60
CA ARG A 102 -4.89 -18.39 0.00
C ARG A 102 -4.92 -17.26 1.02
N ASP A 103 -5.38 -17.54 2.24
CA ASP A 103 -5.35 -16.59 3.37
C ASP A 103 -3.89 -16.22 3.74
N ALA A 104 -2.99 -17.21 3.79
CA ALA A 104 -1.57 -16.96 4.02
C ALA A 104 -0.94 -16.11 2.89
N LEU A 105 -1.24 -16.42 1.63
CA LEU A 105 -0.70 -15.71 0.47
C LEU A 105 -1.25 -14.29 0.32
N VAL A 106 -2.53 -14.05 0.62
CA VAL A 106 -3.08 -12.69 0.61
C VAL A 106 -2.51 -11.85 1.74
N THR A 107 -2.29 -12.45 2.92
CA THR A 107 -1.66 -11.75 4.04
C THR A 107 -0.22 -11.38 3.70
N LEU A 108 0.55 -12.30 3.10
CA LEU A 108 1.89 -11.99 2.60
C LEU A 108 1.90 -10.81 1.61
N LEU A 109 0.93 -10.77 0.69
CA LEU A 109 0.80 -9.66 -0.27
C LEU A 109 0.35 -8.35 0.40
N HIS A 110 -0.55 -8.42 1.38
CA HIS A 110 -0.98 -7.28 2.19
C HIS A 110 0.21 -6.64 2.91
N GLU A 111 0.97 -7.41 3.68
CA GLU A 111 2.12 -6.88 4.41
C GLU A 111 3.18 -6.33 3.44
N GLN A 112 3.43 -7.02 2.32
CA GLN A 112 4.34 -6.53 1.30
C GLN A 112 3.90 -5.19 0.70
N SER A 113 2.59 -4.90 0.69
CA SER A 113 2.06 -3.64 0.14
C SER A 113 2.48 -2.42 0.95
N HIS A 114 2.62 -2.54 2.28
CA HIS A 114 3.11 -1.47 3.16
C HIS A 114 4.57 -1.11 2.91
N PHE A 115 5.34 -2.00 2.29
CA PHE A 115 6.72 -1.71 1.88
C PHE A 115 6.81 -1.02 0.52
N LEU A 116 5.73 -0.94 -0.25
CA LEU A 116 5.76 -0.36 -1.59
C LEU A 116 5.79 1.17 -1.52
N GLY A 117 6.52 1.79 -2.44
CA GLY A 117 6.56 3.24 -2.52
C GLY A 117 7.20 3.75 -3.81
N PRO A 118 7.15 5.07 -4.05
CA PRO A 118 7.90 5.68 -5.13
C PRO A 118 9.40 5.60 -4.83
N GLN A 119 10.22 5.77 -5.87
CA GLN A 119 11.67 5.84 -5.73
C GLN A 119 12.06 6.92 -4.73
N GLY A 120 12.91 6.59 -3.76
CA GLY A 120 13.40 7.52 -2.74
C GLY A 120 12.47 7.72 -1.54
N ALA A 121 11.29 7.07 -1.52
CA ALA A 121 10.47 7.03 -0.31
C ALA A 121 11.23 6.37 0.85
N THR A 122 10.93 6.79 2.07
CA THR A 122 11.56 6.24 3.28
C THR A 122 10.51 5.69 4.22
N GLN A 123 10.85 4.62 4.96
CA GLN A 123 9.98 4.06 5.99
C GLN A 123 9.81 5.02 7.18
N GLU A 124 10.80 5.85 7.47
CA GLU A 124 10.68 6.83 8.56
C GLU A 124 9.63 7.91 8.26
N ALA A 125 9.62 8.46 7.03
CA ALA A 125 8.59 9.42 6.65
C ALA A 125 7.19 8.77 6.62
N ALA A 126 7.11 7.52 6.14
CA ALA A 126 5.89 6.73 6.20
C ALA A 126 5.40 6.53 7.66
N ARG A 127 6.30 6.18 8.58
CA ARG A 127 6.02 5.97 10.01
C ARG A 127 5.43 7.21 10.66
N LEU A 128 6.03 8.38 10.40
CA LEU A 128 5.53 9.65 10.93
C LEU A 128 4.14 9.96 10.37
N ALA A 129 3.96 9.84 9.05
CA ALA A 129 2.67 10.11 8.40
C ALA A 129 1.57 9.13 8.82
N PHE A 130 1.91 7.88 9.12
CA PHE A 130 0.97 6.84 9.55
C PHE A 130 0.30 7.16 10.90
N ARG A 131 0.98 7.93 11.76
CA ARG A 131 0.46 8.37 13.06
C ARG A 131 -0.57 9.51 12.95
N GLU A 132 -0.66 10.16 11.79
CA GLU A 132 -1.62 11.25 11.56
C GLU A 132 -3.07 10.73 11.47
N PRO A 133 -4.09 11.53 11.87
CA PRO A 133 -5.48 11.10 11.88
C PRO A 133 -5.95 10.55 10.52
N GLY A 134 -6.55 9.37 10.55
CA GLY A 134 -7.11 8.71 9.37
C GLY A 134 -6.06 8.05 8.46
N SER A 135 -4.76 8.28 8.64
CA SER A 135 -3.70 7.65 7.83
C SER A 135 -3.73 6.14 7.94
N ARG A 136 -3.75 5.58 9.16
CA ARG A 136 -3.85 4.13 9.35
C ARG A 136 -5.06 3.53 8.63
N ALA A 137 -6.24 4.13 8.79
CA ALA A 137 -7.46 3.61 8.19
C ALA A 137 -7.40 3.63 6.66
N LEU A 138 -6.77 4.65 6.05
CA LEU A 138 -6.58 4.70 4.60
C LEU A 138 -5.53 3.67 4.16
N GLU A 139 -4.37 3.63 4.81
CA GLU A 139 -3.25 2.74 4.50
C GLU A 139 -3.68 1.26 4.56
N GLU A 140 -4.26 0.82 5.68
CA GLU A 140 -4.78 -0.55 5.84
C GLU A 140 -5.90 -0.86 4.85
N GLY A 141 -6.78 0.11 4.60
CA GLY A 141 -7.86 -0.04 3.65
C GLY A 141 -7.36 -0.18 2.20
N VAL A 142 -6.29 0.52 1.84
CA VAL A 142 -5.64 0.44 0.51
C VAL A 142 -4.92 -0.89 0.37
N ALA A 143 -4.09 -1.25 1.35
CA ALA A 143 -3.36 -2.52 1.39
C ALA A 143 -4.30 -3.71 1.21
N GLU A 144 -5.38 -3.75 1.99
CA GLU A 144 -6.39 -4.82 1.96
C GLU A 144 -7.15 -4.86 0.62
N ALA A 145 -7.63 -3.71 0.14
CA ALA A 145 -8.38 -3.63 -1.11
C ALA A 145 -7.51 -4.05 -2.30
N TRP A 146 -6.27 -3.59 -2.32
CA TRP A 146 -5.33 -3.86 -3.40
C TRP A 146 -4.90 -5.32 -3.39
N SER A 147 -4.49 -5.87 -2.24
CA SER A 147 -4.03 -7.25 -2.11
C SER A 147 -5.11 -8.23 -2.57
N HIS A 148 -6.36 -8.07 -2.13
CA HIS A 148 -7.46 -8.93 -2.55
C HIS A 148 -7.80 -8.82 -4.04
N SER A 149 -7.80 -7.61 -4.60
CA SER A 149 -8.11 -7.39 -6.02
C SER A 149 -7.01 -7.89 -6.97
N HIS A 150 -5.77 -7.94 -6.51
CA HIS A 150 -4.61 -8.31 -7.31
C HIS A 150 -4.07 -9.72 -7.00
N LEU A 151 -4.62 -10.41 -6.00
CA LEU A 151 -4.12 -11.71 -5.55
C LEU A 151 -3.98 -12.72 -6.69
N ASN A 152 -4.99 -12.88 -7.56
CA ASN A 152 -4.87 -13.85 -8.64
C ASN A 152 -3.71 -13.51 -9.60
N ALA A 153 -3.55 -12.25 -9.99
CA ALA A 153 -2.42 -11.83 -10.84
C ALA A 153 -1.07 -12.09 -10.15
N TYR A 154 -1.00 -11.85 -8.85
CA TYR A 154 0.17 -12.15 -8.01
C TYR A 154 0.47 -13.66 -7.93
N LEU A 155 -0.54 -14.49 -7.71
CA LEU A 155 -0.39 -15.94 -7.69
C LEU A 155 0.10 -16.48 -9.04
N HIS A 156 -0.43 -15.95 -10.14
CA HIS A 156 0.00 -16.32 -11.49
C HIS A 156 1.43 -15.89 -11.79
N SER A 157 1.84 -14.68 -11.41
CA SER A 157 3.23 -14.23 -11.64
C SER A 157 4.25 -15.05 -10.84
N LEU A 158 3.82 -15.66 -9.75
CA LEU A 158 4.61 -16.58 -8.93
C LEU A 158 4.45 -18.06 -9.33
N GLY A 159 3.61 -18.41 -10.32
CA GLY A 159 3.40 -19.81 -10.72
C GLY A 159 2.66 -20.66 -9.66
N ILE A 160 1.99 -20.05 -8.68
CA ILE A 160 1.31 -20.77 -7.60
C ILE A 160 0.18 -21.71 -8.07
N PRO A 161 -0.57 -21.44 -9.16
CA PRO A 161 -1.55 -22.39 -9.67
C PRO A 161 -0.99 -23.78 -10.02
N GLU A 162 0.30 -23.87 -10.33
CA GLU A 162 0.98 -25.16 -10.57
C GLU A 162 1.33 -25.86 -9.26
N VAL A 163 1.69 -25.09 -8.22
CA VAL A 163 1.99 -25.59 -6.87
C VAL A 163 0.72 -26.04 -6.15
N ALA A 164 -0.37 -25.27 -6.26
CA ALA A 164 -1.69 -25.60 -5.68
C ALA A 164 -2.80 -25.49 -6.73
N PRO A 165 -3.07 -26.57 -7.48
CA PRO A 165 -4.14 -26.58 -8.48
C PRO A 165 -5.51 -26.17 -7.91
N GLY A 166 -6.13 -25.15 -8.53
CA GLY A 166 -7.45 -24.63 -8.18
C GLY A 166 -7.47 -23.52 -7.12
N ILE A 167 -6.30 -23.05 -6.65
CA ILE A 167 -6.22 -21.96 -5.65
C ILE A 167 -6.81 -20.62 -6.14
N ASP A 168 -6.84 -20.41 -7.45
CA ASP A 168 -7.33 -19.21 -8.15
C ASP A 168 -8.86 -19.08 -8.11
N ARG A 169 -9.56 -20.19 -7.87
CA ARG A 169 -11.02 -20.28 -7.75
C ARG A 169 -11.52 -20.12 -6.32
N ILE A 170 -10.62 -20.16 -5.34
CA ILE A 170 -10.98 -19.97 -3.95
C ILE A 170 -11.13 -18.47 -3.67
N THR A 171 -12.12 -18.12 -2.86
CA THR A 171 -12.30 -16.76 -2.35
C THR A 171 -12.07 -16.76 -0.85
N THR A 172 -11.44 -15.68 -0.38
CA THR A 172 -11.15 -15.46 1.04
C THR A 172 -11.81 -14.17 1.49
N GLN A 173 -12.13 -14.09 2.78
CA GLN A 173 -12.77 -12.92 3.35
C GLN A 173 -11.71 -11.92 3.80
N PRO A 174 -11.84 -10.63 3.45
CA PRO A 174 -10.97 -9.59 3.98
C PRO A 174 -11.08 -9.48 5.51
N SER A 175 -9.95 -9.24 6.16
CA SER A 175 -9.81 -8.94 7.59
C SER A 175 -10.22 -7.52 7.97
N TYR A 176 -9.90 -6.49 7.19
CA TYR A 176 -10.05 -5.08 7.59
C TYR A 176 -11.42 -4.48 7.23
N GLN A 177 -12.49 -5.10 7.71
CA GLN A 177 -13.88 -4.75 7.37
C GLN A 177 -14.31 -3.34 7.82
N ALA A 178 -13.62 -2.75 8.80
CA ALA A 178 -13.84 -1.36 9.22
C ALA A 178 -13.38 -0.34 8.16
N PHE A 179 -12.34 -0.67 7.38
CA PHE A 179 -11.65 0.27 6.50
C PHE A 179 -11.88 -0.01 5.02
N LEU A 180 -11.89 -1.29 4.63
CA LEU A 180 -11.96 -1.73 3.25
C LEU A 180 -13.16 -1.12 2.50
N PRO A 181 -14.41 -1.16 3.02
CA PRO A 181 -15.55 -0.67 2.24
C PRO A 181 -15.53 0.84 2.01
N ALA A 182 -15.06 1.63 2.99
CA ALA A 182 -14.87 3.06 2.83
C ALA A 182 -13.81 3.36 1.77
N THR A 183 -12.68 2.65 1.80
CA THR A 183 -11.59 2.81 0.81
C THR A 183 -12.05 2.49 -0.61
N VAL A 184 -12.78 1.39 -0.81
CA VAL A 184 -13.33 1.02 -2.13
C VAL A 184 -14.31 2.09 -2.64
N LEU A 185 -15.17 2.63 -1.77
CA LEU A 185 -16.10 3.70 -2.15
C LEU A 185 -15.37 5.01 -2.49
N LEU A 186 -14.40 5.42 -1.68
CA LEU A 186 -13.59 6.62 -1.94
C LEU A 186 -12.86 6.49 -3.29
N THR A 187 -12.11 5.41 -3.49
CA THR A 187 -11.31 5.22 -4.71
C THR A 187 -12.17 5.11 -5.95
N SER A 188 -13.31 4.42 -5.90
CA SER A 188 -14.27 4.36 -7.02
C SER A 188 -14.88 5.72 -7.34
N HIS A 189 -15.18 6.51 -6.32
CA HIS A 189 -15.69 7.86 -6.48
C HIS A 189 -14.66 8.79 -7.14
N LEU A 190 -13.40 8.72 -6.72
CA LEU A 190 -12.30 9.47 -7.32
C LEU A 190 -12.03 9.04 -8.77
N ASP A 191 -12.08 7.74 -9.06
CA ASP A 191 -11.96 7.24 -10.44
C ASP A 191 -13.05 7.85 -11.34
N HIS A 192 -14.30 7.82 -10.88
CA HIS A 192 -15.42 8.40 -11.62
C HIS A 192 -15.25 9.91 -11.84
N ARG A 193 -14.93 10.67 -10.79
CA ARG A 193 -14.78 12.12 -10.86
C ARG A 193 -13.62 12.55 -11.76
N ALA A 194 -12.49 11.85 -11.68
CA ALA A 194 -11.31 12.16 -12.48
C ALA A 194 -11.33 11.50 -13.88
N ALA A 195 -12.46 10.86 -14.26
CA ALA A 195 -12.62 10.10 -15.50
C ALA A 195 -11.49 9.07 -15.73
N LEU A 196 -11.04 8.43 -14.64
CA LEU A 196 -10.03 7.38 -14.67
C LEU A 196 -10.69 6.01 -14.87
N PRO A 197 -9.95 5.01 -15.41
CA PRO A 197 -10.41 3.62 -15.43
C PRO A 197 -10.73 3.11 -14.01
N PRO A 198 -11.75 2.24 -13.84
CA PRO A 198 -12.06 1.64 -12.54
C PRO A 198 -10.85 0.94 -11.91
N GLY A 199 -10.59 1.22 -10.64
CA GLY A 199 -9.47 0.66 -9.86
C GLY A 199 -8.16 1.44 -10.03
N ARG A 200 -8.12 2.49 -10.86
CA ARG A 200 -6.89 3.25 -11.13
C ARG A 200 -6.42 4.00 -9.88
N THR A 201 -7.33 4.63 -9.14
CA THR A 201 -6.97 5.38 -7.93
C THR A 201 -6.43 4.45 -6.85
N LEU A 202 -7.06 3.29 -6.62
CA LEU A 202 -6.55 2.28 -5.69
C LEU A 202 -5.13 1.83 -6.07
N HIS A 203 -4.91 1.55 -7.35
CA HIS A 203 -3.59 1.18 -7.86
C HIS A 203 -2.56 2.30 -7.69
N LEU A 204 -2.94 3.57 -7.86
CA LEU A 204 -2.04 4.71 -7.62
C LEU A 204 -1.70 4.88 -6.14
N LEU A 205 -2.67 4.68 -5.23
CA LEU A 205 -2.47 4.78 -3.78
C LEU A 205 -1.53 3.70 -3.26
N ASN A 206 -1.66 2.46 -3.73
CA ASN A 206 -0.78 1.35 -3.34
C ASN A 206 0.68 1.51 -3.83
N ARG A 207 0.96 2.51 -4.69
CA ARG A 207 2.32 2.88 -5.10
C ARG A 207 2.90 3.98 -4.22
N GLN A 208 2.13 4.50 -3.29
CA GLN A 208 2.55 5.49 -2.30
C GLN A 208 2.74 4.81 -0.95
N THR A 209 3.65 5.35 -0.16
CA THR A 209 3.67 5.11 1.28
C THR A 209 2.54 5.92 1.95
N ALA A 210 2.29 5.68 3.24
CA ALA A 210 1.34 6.45 4.04
C ALA A 210 1.52 7.99 3.93
N GLU A 211 2.76 8.46 3.75
CA GLU A 211 3.08 9.88 3.52
C GLU A 211 2.46 10.42 2.23
N GLY A 212 2.47 9.65 1.14
CA GLY A 212 2.04 10.10 -0.18
C GLY A 212 0.55 9.89 -0.46
N GLN A 213 -0.16 9.07 0.33
CA GLN A 213 -1.55 8.71 0.03
C GLN A 213 -2.53 9.88 0.16
N TRP A 214 -2.52 10.60 1.29
CA TRP A 214 -3.41 11.74 1.50
C TRP A 214 -3.17 12.89 0.51
N PRO A 215 -1.90 13.30 0.23
CA PRO A 215 -1.62 14.26 -0.83
C PRO A 215 -2.19 13.84 -2.19
N LEU A 216 -2.09 12.55 -2.55
CA LEU A 216 -2.66 12.04 -3.80
C LEU A 216 -4.20 12.11 -3.82
N VAL A 217 -4.86 11.69 -2.73
CA VAL A 217 -6.33 11.78 -2.61
C VAL A 217 -6.79 13.23 -2.76
N THR A 218 -6.18 14.15 -2.01
CA THR A 218 -6.51 15.58 -2.03
C THR A 218 -6.28 16.20 -3.40
N ASP A 219 -5.19 15.82 -4.09
CA ASP A 219 -4.93 16.28 -5.45
C ASP A 219 -5.98 15.81 -6.45
N LEU A 220 -6.41 14.55 -6.38
CA LEU A 220 -7.47 14.02 -7.23
C LEU A 220 -8.79 14.74 -6.99
N VAL A 221 -9.19 14.95 -5.73
CA VAL A 221 -10.42 15.70 -5.38
C VAL A 221 -10.38 17.11 -5.93
N TYR A 222 -9.27 17.82 -5.69
CA TYR A 222 -9.11 19.20 -6.12
C TYR A 222 -9.11 19.32 -7.64
N ARG A 223 -8.27 18.53 -8.34
CA ARG A 223 -8.11 18.60 -9.79
C ARG A 223 -9.33 18.10 -10.57
N SER A 224 -10.12 17.20 -9.99
CA SER A 224 -11.35 16.71 -10.61
C SER A 224 -12.56 17.62 -10.36
N SER A 225 -12.35 18.84 -9.85
CA SER A 225 -13.40 19.82 -9.56
C SER A 225 -13.21 21.09 -10.38
N GLU A 226 -14.10 22.07 -10.21
CA GLU A 226 -13.94 23.41 -10.79
C GLU A 226 -12.89 24.26 -10.06
N LEU A 227 -12.45 23.85 -8.86
CA LEU A 227 -11.57 24.65 -7.99
C LEU A 227 -10.25 25.10 -8.64
N PRO A 228 -9.54 24.31 -9.46
CA PRO A 228 -8.30 24.76 -10.11
C PRO A 228 -8.49 25.99 -11.01
N HIS A 229 -9.71 26.23 -11.49
CA HIS A 229 -10.05 27.39 -12.33
C HIS A 229 -10.64 28.56 -11.55
N ARG A 230 -10.89 28.38 -10.24
CA ARG A 230 -11.62 29.33 -9.39
C ARG A 230 -10.74 29.89 -8.28
N VAL A 231 -9.99 29.01 -7.61
CA VAL A 231 -9.17 29.36 -6.45
C VAL A 231 -7.91 30.10 -6.91
N PRO A 232 -7.65 31.33 -6.41
CA PRO A 232 -6.40 32.02 -6.67
C PRO A 232 -5.19 31.19 -6.22
N PRO A 233 -4.05 31.20 -6.93
CA PRO A 233 -2.89 30.39 -6.56
C PRO A 233 -2.39 30.58 -5.13
N ALA A 234 -2.54 31.80 -4.58
CA ALA A 234 -2.16 32.10 -3.19
C ALA A 234 -3.04 31.42 -2.13
N GLN A 235 -4.24 30.97 -2.49
CA GLN A 235 -5.22 30.32 -1.60
C GLN A 235 -5.35 28.81 -1.85
N GLU A 236 -4.74 28.30 -2.93
CA GLU A 236 -4.77 26.87 -3.26
C GLU A 236 -4.26 25.97 -2.11
N PRO A 237 -3.14 26.27 -1.41
CA PRO A 237 -2.67 25.43 -0.31
C PRO A 237 -3.67 25.31 0.84
N GLU A 238 -4.36 26.40 1.18
CA GLU A 238 -5.37 26.42 2.25
C GLU A 238 -6.59 25.58 1.88
N VAL A 239 -7.09 25.72 0.65
CA VAL A 239 -8.22 24.93 0.16
C VAL A 239 -7.88 23.44 0.13
N ARG A 240 -6.68 23.08 -0.34
CA ARG A 240 -6.22 21.68 -0.33
C ARG A 240 -6.09 21.13 1.09
N HIS A 241 -5.50 21.88 2.00
CA HIS A 241 -5.39 21.48 3.41
C HIS A 241 -6.77 21.25 4.05
N HIS A 242 -7.73 22.13 3.77
CA HIS A 242 -9.11 21.98 4.24
C HIS A 242 -9.77 20.70 3.73
N LEU A 243 -9.65 20.40 2.42
CA LEU A 243 -10.17 19.16 1.83
C LEU A 243 -9.51 17.92 2.43
N GLU A 244 -8.19 17.94 2.62
CA GLU A 244 -7.46 16.84 3.25
C GLU A 244 -7.93 16.62 4.69
N SER A 245 -7.99 17.68 5.50
CA SER A 245 -8.41 17.63 6.91
C SER A 245 -9.83 17.06 7.05
N PHE A 246 -10.75 17.46 6.17
CA PHE A 246 -12.10 16.92 6.10
C PHE A 246 -12.10 15.39 5.88
N LEU A 247 -11.33 14.90 4.90
CA LEU A 247 -11.29 13.47 4.57
C LEU A 247 -10.54 12.65 5.63
N ARG A 248 -9.45 13.16 6.17
CA ARG A 248 -8.71 12.57 7.29
C ARG A 248 -9.61 12.37 8.51
N THR A 249 -10.40 13.39 8.85
CA THR A 249 -11.36 13.31 9.95
C THR A 249 -12.39 12.20 9.72
N ALA A 250 -12.91 12.09 8.49
CA ALA A 250 -13.84 11.02 8.14
C ALA A 250 -13.21 9.62 8.26
N PHE A 251 -11.98 9.43 7.77
CA PHE A 251 -11.28 8.15 7.89
C PHE A 251 -10.89 7.80 9.32
N HIS A 252 -10.48 8.79 10.12
CA HIS A 252 -10.23 8.59 11.55
C HIS A 252 -11.49 8.07 12.27
N SER A 253 -12.68 8.52 11.87
CA SER A 253 -13.94 8.04 12.44
C SER A 253 -14.24 6.55 12.20
N LEU A 254 -13.47 5.88 11.33
CA LEU A 254 -13.57 4.44 11.09
C LEU A 254 -12.86 3.61 12.16
N ASP A 255 -11.88 4.18 12.88
CA ASP A 255 -11.06 3.46 13.86
C ASP A 255 -11.89 2.69 14.92
N PRO A 256 -12.94 3.27 15.54
CA PRO A 256 -13.75 2.56 16.52
C PRO A 256 -14.51 1.36 15.94
N LEU A 257 -14.74 1.31 14.62
CA LEU A 257 -15.51 0.24 13.98
C LEU A 257 -14.77 -1.09 13.96
N GLN A 258 -13.44 -1.10 14.12
CA GLN A 258 -12.63 -2.32 14.17
C GLN A 258 -13.06 -3.27 15.31
N ARG A 259 -13.65 -2.72 16.37
CA ARG A 259 -14.12 -3.50 17.52
C ARG A 259 -15.51 -4.12 17.29
N LEU A 260 -16.16 -3.83 16.17
CA LEU A 260 -17.48 -4.34 15.84
C LEU A 260 -17.37 -5.68 15.09
N PRO A 261 -18.41 -6.54 15.16
CA PRO A 261 -18.48 -7.72 14.31
C PRO A 261 -18.34 -7.37 12.83
N HIS A 262 -17.64 -8.22 12.06
CA HIS A 262 -17.22 -7.95 10.68
C HIS A 262 -18.33 -7.37 9.78
N GLY A 263 -19.50 -8.03 9.73
CA GLY A 263 -20.62 -7.56 8.91
C GLY A 263 -21.18 -6.19 9.32
N LEU A 264 -21.18 -5.91 10.64
CA LEU A 264 -21.62 -4.62 11.17
C LEU A 264 -20.59 -3.52 10.90
N ALA A 265 -19.29 -3.80 11.10
CA ALA A 265 -18.19 -2.91 10.77
C ALA A 265 -18.26 -2.50 9.28
N ALA A 266 -18.40 -3.48 8.39
CA ALA A 266 -18.49 -3.25 6.95
C ALA A 266 -19.73 -2.43 6.55
N HIS A 267 -20.88 -2.68 7.18
CA HIS A 267 -22.08 -1.90 6.94
C HIS A 267 -21.91 -0.44 7.40
N ARG A 268 -21.39 -0.22 8.62
CA ARG A 268 -21.16 1.13 9.17
C ARG A 268 -20.12 1.91 8.38
N SER A 269 -19.03 1.25 7.99
CA SER A 269 -17.97 1.81 7.13
C SER A 269 -18.55 2.36 5.82
N ARG A 270 -19.38 1.57 5.11
CA ARG A 270 -20.06 2.01 3.88
C ARG A 270 -20.99 3.20 4.10
N THR A 271 -21.80 3.15 5.16
CA THR A 271 -22.77 4.20 5.47
C THR A 271 -22.09 5.53 5.78
N LEU A 272 -21.03 5.51 6.61
CA LEU A 272 -20.24 6.70 6.92
C LEU A 272 -19.60 7.27 5.66
N MET A 273 -18.93 6.44 4.85
CA MET A 273 -18.25 6.95 3.66
C MET A 273 -19.22 7.55 2.64
N ARG A 274 -20.41 6.98 2.45
CA ARG A 274 -21.44 7.57 1.57
C ARG A 274 -21.89 8.94 2.06
N ALA A 275 -22.11 9.09 3.36
CA ALA A 275 -22.45 10.39 3.95
C ALA A 275 -21.31 11.40 3.76
N THR A 276 -20.07 11.00 4.04
CA THR A 276 -18.87 11.82 3.83
C THR A 276 -18.73 12.27 2.38
N LEU A 277 -18.91 11.38 1.39
CA LEU A 277 -18.85 11.74 -0.03
C LEU A 277 -19.96 12.73 -0.40
N SER A 278 -21.18 12.56 0.11
CA SER A 278 -22.24 13.54 -0.11
C SER A 278 -21.91 14.92 0.47
N THR A 279 -21.30 14.98 1.65
CA THR A 279 -20.86 16.24 2.27
C THR A 279 -19.68 16.84 1.54
N LEU A 280 -18.74 16.02 1.02
CA LEU A 280 -17.65 16.48 0.18
C LEU A 280 -18.15 17.22 -1.06
N GLU A 281 -19.18 16.69 -1.74
CA GLU A 281 -19.75 17.36 -2.93
C GLU A 281 -20.39 18.71 -2.60
N GLN A 282 -21.09 18.79 -1.47
CA GLN A 282 -21.65 20.06 -0.97
C GLN A 282 -20.53 21.05 -0.67
N GLU A 283 -19.44 20.57 -0.08
CA GLU A 283 -18.28 21.38 0.28
C GLU A 283 -17.53 21.91 -0.95
N LEU A 284 -17.33 21.07 -1.98
CA LEU A 284 -16.76 21.50 -3.26
C LEU A 284 -17.65 22.54 -3.96
N THR A 285 -18.97 22.37 -3.89
CA THR A 285 -19.93 23.37 -4.42
C THR A 285 -19.82 24.69 -3.67
N ARG A 286 -19.76 24.65 -2.33
CA ARG A 286 -19.60 25.83 -1.46
C ARG A 286 -18.31 26.58 -1.77
N LEU A 287 -17.18 25.87 -1.86
CA LEU A 287 -15.88 26.45 -2.21
C LEU A 287 -15.90 27.07 -3.61
N THR A 288 -16.49 26.39 -4.60
CA THR A 288 -16.63 26.91 -5.97
C THR A 288 -17.45 28.23 -6.00
N GLN A 289 -18.49 28.34 -5.18
CA GLN A 289 -19.29 29.56 -5.06
C GLN A 289 -18.56 30.70 -4.33
N ALA A 290 -17.71 30.37 -3.35
CA ALA A 290 -16.92 31.35 -2.61
C ALA A 290 -15.83 32.02 -3.47
N PHE A 291 -15.38 31.35 -4.54
CA PHE A 291 -14.42 31.86 -5.51
C PHE A 291 -15.13 32.13 -6.85
N PRO A 292 -15.86 33.25 -6.99
CA PRO A 292 -16.53 33.58 -8.25
C PRO A 292 -15.50 33.64 -9.39
N PRO A 293 -15.90 33.33 -10.63
CA PRO A 293 -14.98 33.42 -11.76
C PRO A 293 -14.34 34.82 -11.74
N HIS A 294 -13.02 34.88 -11.84
CA HIS A 294 -12.35 36.14 -12.08
C HIS A 294 -13.09 36.81 -13.23
N ALA A 295 -13.74 37.95 -12.96
CA ALA A 295 -14.37 38.73 -14.01
C ALA A 295 -13.30 38.87 -15.07
N THR A 296 -13.50 38.20 -16.21
CA THR A 296 -12.56 38.24 -17.31
C THR A 296 -12.43 39.72 -17.55
N VAL A 297 -11.33 40.33 -17.10
CA VAL A 297 -11.05 41.70 -17.44
C VAL A 297 -10.92 41.57 -18.93
N HIS A 298 -11.98 41.93 -19.64
CA HIS A 298 -11.93 42.20 -21.06
C HIS A 298 -10.92 43.33 -21.14
N GLN A 299 -9.64 42.96 -21.16
CA GLN A 299 -8.56 43.79 -21.61
C GLN A 299 -8.97 44.05 -23.05
N LYS A 300 -9.69 45.16 -23.21
CA LYS A 300 -10.08 45.73 -24.48
C LYS A 300 -8.85 45.59 -25.35
N PRO A 301 -8.90 44.81 -26.46
CA PRO A 301 -7.72 44.44 -27.20
C PRO A 301 -6.98 45.72 -27.57
N ARG A 302 -5.89 46.00 -26.85
CA ARG A 302 -4.98 47.06 -27.23
C ARG A 302 -4.34 46.54 -28.50
N ALA A 303 -4.74 47.10 -29.64
CA ALA A 303 -4.24 46.72 -30.95
C ALA A 303 -2.71 46.63 -30.90
N GLN A 304 -2.19 45.41 -30.78
CA GLN A 304 -0.78 45.11 -30.91
C GLN A 304 -0.61 44.49 -32.29
N ALA A 305 0.19 45.18 -33.10
CA ALA A 305 0.52 44.83 -34.46
C ALA A 305 1.05 43.40 -34.53
N SER A 306 0.54 42.68 -35.53
CA SER A 306 0.81 41.29 -35.82
C SER A 306 2.31 41.01 -36.05
N ALA A 307 2.87 40.09 -35.26
CA ALA A 307 4.08 39.36 -35.64
C ALA A 307 3.76 37.86 -35.57
N THR A 308 3.65 37.25 -36.74
CA THR A 308 3.34 35.84 -37.00
C THR A 308 4.49 34.95 -36.54
N GLY A 309 4.22 34.06 -35.57
CA GLY A 309 5.14 33.00 -35.15
C GLY A 309 4.38 31.68 -34.95
N PRO A 310 4.96 30.52 -35.34
CA PRO A 310 4.24 29.24 -35.37
C PRO A 310 3.95 28.69 -33.97
N ALA A 311 2.72 28.22 -33.77
CA ALA A 311 2.17 27.74 -32.51
C ALA A 311 2.77 26.37 -32.10
N LYS A 312 3.23 26.27 -30.84
CA LYS A 312 3.59 25.01 -30.17
C LYS A 312 2.35 24.41 -29.48
N ALA A 313 2.12 23.12 -29.72
CA ALA A 313 1.03 22.34 -29.14
C ALA A 313 1.19 22.13 -27.62
N PRO A 314 0.09 21.97 -26.86
CA PRO A 314 0.13 21.74 -25.42
C PRO A 314 0.67 20.34 -25.06
N ALA A 315 1.43 20.30 -23.97
CA ALA A 315 2.14 19.12 -23.48
C ALA A 315 1.17 18.02 -23.01
N ARG A 316 1.23 16.89 -23.70
CA ARG A 316 0.61 15.61 -23.31
C ARG A 316 1.41 15.06 -22.12
N TRP A 317 0.73 14.54 -21.09
CA TRP A 317 1.36 13.76 -20.03
C TRP A 317 2.15 12.61 -20.66
N THR A 318 3.47 12.74 -20.67
CA THR A 318 4.38 11.69 -21.11
C THR A 318 4.83 10.93 -19.87
N ASP A 319 4.62 9.63 -19.93
CA ASP A 319 5.00 8.66 -18.92
C ASP A 319 6.53 8.71 -18.74
N PRO A 320 7.09 9.02 -17.55
CA PRO A 320 8.52 9.10 -17.34
C PRO A 320 9.09 7.68 -17.19
N ARG A 321 9.15 6.94 -18.29
CA ARG A 321 9.93 5.71 -18.39
C ARG A 321 10.98 5.88 -19.48
N SER A 322 12.16 6.35 -19.10
CA SER A 322 13.46 6.05 -19.72
C SER A 322 14.56 6.88 -19.04
N SER A 323 15.05 6.41 -17.90
CA SER A 323 16.39 6.77 -17.43
C SER A 323 17.26 5.51 -17.46
N PRO A 324 18.47 5.56 -18.03
CA PRO A 324 19.39 4.44 -18.03
C PRO A 324 19.95 4.17 -16.62
N PRO A 325 20.41 2.94 -16.33
CA PRO A 325 20.86 2.56 -15.00
C PRO A 325 22.15 3.29 -14.62
N VAL A 326 22.12 3.96 -13.46
CA VAL A 326 23.31 4.48 -12.78
C VAL A 326 24.03 3.31 -12.11
N ALA A 327 25.28 3.08 -12.49
CA ALA A 327 26.14 2.07 -11.89
C ALA A 327 26.43 2.43 -10.42
N LEU A 328 25.98 1.58 -9.49
CA LEU A 328 26.32 1.66 -8.08
C LEU A 328 27.75 1.16 -7.84
N ARG A 329 28.58 2.00 -7.21
CA ARG A 329 29.88 1.62 -6.64
C ARG A 329 29.66 0.88 -5.30
N PRO A 330 30.44 -0.17 -4.99
CA PRO A 330 30.38 -0.84 -3.69
C PRO A 330 31.07 0.00 -2.60
N GLY A 331 30.34 0.24 -1.51
CA GLY A 331 30.87 0.82 -0.26
C GLY A 331 31.37 -0.26 0.71
N PRO A 332 32.16 0.13 1.72
CA PRO A 332 33.03 -0.78 2.48
C PRO A 332 32.30 -1.61 3.54
N THR A 333 32.84 -2.82 3.74
CA THR A 333 32.48 -3.83 4.74
C THR A 333 32.66 -3.31 6.17
N PRO A 334 31.69 -3.48 7.10
CA PRO A 334 31.94 -3.30 8.51
C PRO A 334 32.39 -4.61 9.19
N ALA A 335 33.25 -4.41 10.17
CA ALA A 335 34.05 -5.42 10.84
C ALA A 335 33.27 -6.28 11.85
N ARG A 336 33.72 -7.53 11.89
CA ARG A 336 33.44 -8.60 12.87
C ARG A 336 33.72 -8.14 14.32
N ARG A 337 32.72 -8.23 15.20
CA ARG A 337 32.92 -8.22 16.67
C ARG A 337 32.39 -9.51 17.29
N GLN A 338 33.20 -10.02 18.21
CA GLN A 338 33.10 -11.31 18.87
C GLN A 338 32.08 -11.29 20.03
N ARG A 339 31.52 -12.48 20.33
CA ARG A 339 30.71 -12.80 21.50
C ARG A 339 31.44 -12.51 22.81
N LEU A 340 30.67 -12.16 23.84
CA LEU A 340 30.92 -12.65 25.20
C LEU A 340 29.57 -12.98 25.87
N VAL A 341 29.57 -14.11 26.58
CA VAL A 341 28.47 -14.71 27.36
C VAL A 341 28.61 -14.21 28.80
N GLU A 342 27.50 -13.82 29.45
CA GLU A 342 27.09 -14.26 30.81
C GLU A 342 25.90 -13.42 31.32
N ALA A 343 24.90 -14.13 31.87
CA ALA A 343 23.77 -13.57 32.62
C ALA A 343 24.12 -13.52 34.12
N PRO A 344 23.50 -12.61 34.90
CA PRO A 344 22.43 -13.08 35.79
C PRO A 344 21.27 -12.08 36.02
N SER A 345 20.25 -12.59 36.71
CA SER A 345 18.86 -12.12 36.82
C SER A 345 18.58 -10.92 37.76
N ARG A 346 17.41 -10.28 37.50
CA ARG A 346 16.60 -9.27 38.26
C ARG A 346 16.81 -7.79 37.86
N PRO A 347 15.84 -6.88 38.09
CA PRO A 347 14.37 -6.95 38.01
C PRO A 347 13.83 -6.05 36.86
N LEU A 348 12.57 -6.25 36.45
CA LEU A 348 11.89 -5.49 35.39
C LEU A 348 11.71 -4.00 35.76
N THR A 349 12.64 -3.15 35.29
CA THR A 349 12.39 -1.73 35.04
C THR A 349 11.87 -1.58 33.61
N ARG A 350 10.66 -1.02 33.48
CA ARG A 350 10.09 -0.57 32.20
C ARG A 350 10.93 0.59 31.66
N ASP A 351 11.56 0.37 30.51
CA ASP A 351 11.93 1.47 29.61
C ASP A 351 10.81 1.67 28.56
N PRO A 352 10.47 2.91 28.20
CA PRO A 352 9.50 3.21 27.15
C PRO A 352 10.25 3.46 25.83
N ASP A 353 10.41 2.45 24.99
CA ASP A 353 10.96 2.64 23.64
C ASP A 353 10.07 1.98 22.57
N ASP A 354 9.37 2.85 21.83
CA ASP A 354 8.83 2.81 20.46
C ASP A 354 8.34 1.48 19.83
N GLY A 355 7.89 0.51 20.62
CA GLY A 355 7.00 -0.56 20.18
C GLY A 355 5.55 -0.11 20.19
N LEU A 356 5.05 0.50 19.11
CA LEU A 356 3.60 0.54 18.89
C LEU A 356 3.13 -0.88 18.56
N GLU A 357 2.84 -1.65 19.61
CA GLU A 357 2.02 -2.86 19.55
C GLU A 357 0.67 -2.48 18.93
N LEU A 358 0.57 -2.63 17.61
CA LEU A 358 -0.68 -2.65 16.87
C LEU A 358 -1.13 -4.11 16.79
N SER A 359 -1.55 -4.65 17.94
CA SER A 359 -2.20 -5.96 18.01
C SER A 359 -3.59 -5.89 17.38
N ARG A 360 -3.93 -6.96 16.65
CA ARG A 360 -5.32 -7.44 16.58
C ARG A 360 -5.75 -7.99 17.93
#